data_AF-A0ABD1L0H9-F1
#
_entry.id   AF-A0ABD1L0H9-F1
#
_cell.length_a   1.000
_cell.length_b   1.000
_cell.length_c   1.000
_cell.angle_alpha   90.00
_cell.angle_beta   90.00
_cell.angle_gamma   90.00
#
_symmetry.space_group_name_H-M   'P 1'
#
loop_
_entity.id
_entity.type
_entity.pdbx_description
1 polymer ?
#
loop_
_entity_poly.entity_id
_entity_poly.type
_entity_poly.pdbx_seq_one_letter_code
_entity_poly.pdbx_strand_id
1 'polypeptide(L)'
;MKNIHEALVKHNLHSDIKVSSPIALSALGSSYPSSAGSFRPELVEPVFKPMLEFLRGTGSYLMVNVYPFFAYESNADVISLDYALFRQNPGVVDPGNGLRYYNLFDAQIDAVFAAMSALKYDDVNIVVTETGWPSKGDNNEVGASVDNAAAYNGNLIRKILTRSGTPLRPKADLTVYLFALFNENQKPGPTSERNFGLFNPDETRVYNVPFTVGELKDYHDRPSPANGVPSPAPVVSGGVSKSTTGNTWCVANPDADKVKLQAALDFACGEGGADCRPIQHGATCYDPNTLVAHASFAFNSYYQKQSRKGGSCYFGGTSYVVTQEPIKTAKKVQWDGKHSNLPNGSIKEKEKGNLQQIRQPPPMPHTPMKPTSSDSLLKSESIFFTLEPIQISPSLKDGILGHSSVLCSITVDKKSIIT
;
A
#
# COMPACT_ATOMS: atom_id res chain seq x y z
N MET A 1 -18.33 -17.54 3.32
CA MET A 1 -19.00 -17.25 2.04
C MET A 1 -20.29 -18.03 1.86
N LYS A 2 -20.28 -19.37 1.81
CA LYS A 2 -21.49 -20.22 1.61
C LYS A 2 -22.65 -19.90 2.56
N ASN A 3 -22.43 -19.94 3.88
CA ASN A 3 -23.48 -19.65 4.87
C ASN A 3 -24.10 -18.25 4.71
N ILE A 4 -23.29 -17.24 4.35
CA ILE A 4 -23.78 -15.86 4.12
C ILE A 4 -24.68 -15.85 2.88
N HIS A 5 -24.26 -16.50 1.80
CA HIS A 5 -25.08 -16.58 0.59
C HIS A 5 -26.37 -17.37 0.82
N GLU A 6 -26.33 -18.50 1.53
CA GLU A 6 -27.55 -19.26 1.90
C GLU A 6 -28.53 -18.41 2.71
N ALA A 7 -28.03 -17.59 3.65
CA ALA A 7 -28.87 -16.64 4.38
C ALA A 7 -29.50 -15.60 3.44
N LEU A 8 -28.73 -15.04 2.50
CA LEU A 8 -29.25 -14.10 1.50
C LEU A 8 -30.28 -14.75 0.57
N VAL A 9 -30.10 -16.02 0.18
CA VAL A 9 -31.08 -16.79 -0.60
C VAL A 9 -32.37 -16.95 0.19
N LYS A 10 -32.29 -17.34 1.46
CA LYS A 10 -33.46 -17.49 2.35
C LYS A 10 -34.30 -16.21 2.46
N HIS A 11 -33.67 -15.05 2.34
CA HIS A 11 -34.32 -13.74 2.38
C HIS A 11 -34.57 -13.11 1.00
N ASN A 12 -34.35 -13.84 -0.10
CA ASN A 12 -34.48 -13.34 -1.48
C ASN A 12 -33.62 -12.10 -1.80
N LEU A 13 -32.45 -11.97 -1.15
CA LEU A 13 -31.52 -10.85 -1.32
C LEU A 13 -30.28 -11.19 -2.17
N HIS A 14 -30.10 -12.45 -2.54
CA HIS A 14 -28.88 -12.96 -3.22
C HIS A 14 -28.68 -12.43 -4.66
N SER A 15 -29.73 -11.90 -5.30
CA SER A 15 -29.61 -11.19 -6.59
C SER A 15 -28.95 -9.83 -6.41
N ASP A 16 -29.25 -9.15 -5.31
CA ASP A 16 -28.92 -7.74 -5.08
C ASP A 16 -27.64 -7.59 -4.23
N ILE A 17 -27.45 -8.49 -3.27
CA ILE A 17 -26.29 -8.52 -2.37
C ILE A 17 -25.40 -9.70 -2.76
N LYS A 18 -24.27 -9.41 -3.38
CA LYS A 18 -23.27 -10.40 -3.80
C LYS A 18 -22.25 -10.64 -2.69
N VAL A 19 -21.83 -11.91 -2.53
CA VAL A 19 -20.85 -12.32 -1.52
C VAL A 19 -19.51 -12.59 -2.17
N SER A 20 -18.47 -11.88 -1.74
CA SER A 20 -17.09 -12.06 -2.19
C SER A 20 -16.10 -12.01 -1.02
N SER A 21 -14.81 -12.03 -1.32
CA SER A 21 -13.71 -11.81 -0.38
C SER A 21 -12.61 -11.03 -1.08
N PRO A 22 -12.11 -9.92 -0.50
CA PRO A 22 -11.00 -9.18 -1.07
C PRO A 22 -9.70 -9.98 -0.99
N ILE A 23 -8.89 -9.88 -2.04
CA ILE A 23 -7.51 -10.37 -2.06
C ILE A 23 -6.54 -9.21 -2.26
N ALA A 24 -5.36 -9.30 -1.64
CA ALA A 24 -4.23 -8.44 -2.00
C ALA A 24 -3.47 -9.04 -3.20
N LEU A 25 -2.79 -8.20 -3.97
CA LEU A 25 -1.92 -8.66 -5.08
C LEU A 25 -0.76 -9.56 -4.62
N SER A 26 -0.43 -9.58 -3.32
CA SER A 26 0.53 -10.53 -2.75
C SER A 26 0.09 -12.00 -2.87
N ALA A 27 -1.18 -12.25 -3.17
CA ALA A 27 -1.69 -13.58 -3.49
C ALA A 27 -1.26 -14.08 -4.89
N LEU A 28 -0.71 -13.20 -5.74
CA LEU A 28 -0.06 -13.59 -6.99
C LEU A 28 1.35 -14.13 -6.73
N GLY A 29 1.66 -15.24 -7.40
CA GLY A 29 3.00 -15.81 -7.48
C GLY A 29 3.84 -15.02 -8.48
N SER A 30 3.32 -14.86 -9.70
CA SER A 30 3.90 -14.04 -10.76
C SER A 30 2.90 -12.96 -11.18
N SER A 31 3.40 -11.76 -11.46
CA SER A 31 2.63 -10.61 -11.95
C SER A 31 3.40 -9.78 -12.99
N TYR A 32 4.59 -10.22 -13.38
CA TYR A 32 5.39 -9.59 -14.42
C TYR A 32 6.04 -10.66 -15.31
N PRO A 33 5.87 -10.59 -16.64
CA PRO A 33 4.98 -9.66 -17.32
C PRO A 33 3.50 -9.95 -16.98
N SER A 34 2.58 -9.02 -17.26
CA SER A 34 1.16 -9.15 -16.85
C SER A 34 0.54 -10.45 -17.38
N SER A 35 0.89 -10.87 -18.60
CA SER A 35 0.44 -12.12 -19.21
C SER A 35 0.88 -13.39 -18.47
N ALA A 36 1.91 -13.30 -17.63
CA ALA A 36 2.40 -14.39 -16.79
C ALA A 36 1.74 -14.39 -15.39
N GLY A 37 0.70 -13.57 -15.21
CA GLY A 37 -0.11 -13.52 -14.00
C GLY A 37 -0.55 -14.90 -13.55
N SER A 38 -0.24 -15.26 -12.30
CA SER A 38 -0.66 -16.53 -11.69
C SER A 38 -0.81 -16.38 -10.18
N PHE A 39 -1.81 -17.05 -9.61
CA PHE A 39 -1.92 -17.16 -8.15
C PHE A 39 -0.79 -18.02 -7.59
N ARG A 40 -0.40 -17.76 -6.34
CA ARG A 40 0.59 -18.58 -5.63
C ARG A 40 0.16 -20.06 -5.63
N PRO A 41 1.00 -21.00 -6.10
CA PRO A 41 0.62 -22.40 -6.27
C PRO A 41 -0.03 -23.04 -5.02
N GLU A 42 0.50 -22.72 -3.84
CA GLU A 42 0.03 -23.20 -2.55
C GLU A 42 -1.37 -22.68 -2.16
N LEU A 43 -1.86 -21.61 -2.80
CA LEU A 43 -3.20 -21.07 -2.59
C LEU A 43 -4.22 -21.55 -3.64
N VAL A 44 -3.75 -22.13 -4.76
CA VAL A 44 -4.61 -22.45 -5.91
C VAL A 44 -5.71 -23.45 -5.53
N GLU A 45 -5.33 -24.62 -5.02
CA GLU A 45 -6.29 -25.66 -4.63
C GLU A 45 -7.09 -25.33 -3.37
N PRO A 46 -6.49 -24.88 -2.25
CA PRO A 46 -7.24 -24.70 -1.01
C PRO A 46 -8.11 -23.42 -0.99
N VAL A 47 -7.77 -22.39 -1.79
CA VAL A 47 -8.42 -21.07 -1.71
C VAL A 47 -9.04 -20.67 -3.05
N PHE A 48 -8.23 -20.55 -4.11
CA PHE A 48 -8.67 -19.86 -5.32
C PHE A 48 -9.68 -20.65 -6.13
N LYS A 49 -9.43 -21.94 -6.42
CA LYS A 49 -10.41 -22.77 -7.14
C LYS A 49 -11.77 -22.83 -6.45
N PRO A 50 -11.89 -23.21 -5.16
CA PRO A 50 -13.19 -23.28 -4.49
C PRO A 50 -13.86 -21.90 -4.36
N MET A 51 -13.10 -20.83 -4.18
CA MET A 51 -13.64 -19.47 -4.14
C MET A 51 -14.17 -19.02 -5.52
N LEU A 52 -13.38 -19.17 -6.58
CA LEU A 52 -13.76 -18.77 -7.94
C LEU A 52 -14.96 -19.59 -8.45
N GLU A 53 -15.02 -20.88 -8.13
CA GLU A 53 -16.18 -21.72 -8.43
C GLU A 53 -17.45 -21.21 -7.72
N PHE A 54 -17.34 -20.86 -6.45
CA PHE A 54 -18.44 -20.25 -5.70
C PHE A 54 -18.87 -18.90 -6.30
N LEU A 55 -17.91 -18.04 -6.67
CA LEU A 55 -18.20 -16.73 -7.25
C LEU A 55 -18.92 -16.88 -8.61
N ARG A 56 -18.44 -17.78 -9.47
CA ARG A 56 -19.09 -18.13 -10.74
C ARG A 56 -20.52 -18.61 -10.51
N GLY A 57 -20.69 -19.62 -9.64
CA GLY A 57 -22.00 -20.25 -9.39
C GLY A 57 -23.05 -19.32 -8.79
N THR A 58 -22.64 -18.24 -8.13
CA THR A 58 -23.53 -17.25 -7.50
C THR A 58 -23.68 -15.96 -8.31
N GLY A 59 -23.02 -15.86 -9.47
CA GLY A 59 -22.95 -14.64 -10.28
C GLY A 59 -22.33 -13.47 -9.52
N SER A 60 -21.35 -13.75 -8.65
CA SER A 60 -20.57 -12.76 -7.92
C SER A 60 -19.28 -12.41 -8.69
N TYR A 61 -18.36 -11.73 -8.02
CA TYR A 61 -17.14 -11.16 -8.59
C TYR A 61 -15.99 -11.33 -7.60
N LEU A 62 -14.75 -11.33 -8.08
CA LEU A 62 -13.56 -11.34 -7.24
C LEU A 62 -13.23 -9.91 -6.79
N MET A 63 -13.17 -9.67 -5.49
CA MET A 63 -12.71 -8.39 -4.93
C MET A 63 -11.18 -8.36 -4.86
N VAL A 64 -10.56 -7.27 -5.30
CA VAL A 64 -9.09 -7.14 -5.39
C VAL A 64 -8.63 -5.78 -4.90
N ASN A 65 -7.63 -5.76 -4.02
CA ASN A 65 -6.95 -4.53 -3.60
C ASN A 65 -5.71 -4.31 -4.48
N VAL A 66 -5.66 -3.19 -5.19
CA VAL A 66 -4.66 -2.91 -6.24
C VAL A 66 -3.93 -1.61 -5.91
N TYR A 67 -2.62 -1.70 -5.61
CA TYR A 67 -1.84 -0.55 -5.18
C TYR A 67 -0.56 -0.39 -6.03
N PRO A 68 -0.61 0.43 -7.10
CA PRO A 68 0.57 0.86 -7.84
C PRO A 68 1.62 1.56 -6.96
N PHE A 69 1.19 2.28 -5.92
CA PHE A 69 2.08 2.95 -4.96
C PHE A 69 3.14 2.01 -4.39
N PHE A 70 2.74 0.87 -3.79
CA PHE A 70 3.70 -0.06 -3.18
C PHE A 70 4.65 -0.70 -4.20
N ALA A 71 4.17 -0.97 -5.41
CA ALA A 71 5.03 -1.50 -6.47
C ALA A 71 6.06 -0.46 -6.91
N TYR A 72 5.66 0.81 -7.06
CA TYR A 72 6.56 1.93 -7.35
C TYR A 72 7.55 2.17 -6.21
N GLU A 73 7.08 2.33 -4.97
CA GLU A 73 7.91 2.60 -3.79
C GLU A 73 9.03 1.56 -3.62
N SER A 74 8.71 0.28 -3.83
CA SER A 74 9.70 -0.81 -3.75
C SER A 74 10.64 -0.91 -4.97
N ASN A 75 10.29 -0.33 -6.12
CA ASN A 75 11.02 -0.49 -7.39
C ASN A 75 11.17 0.84 -8.16
N ALA A 76 11.35 1.96 -7.45
CA ALA A 76 11.32 3.31 -8.02
C ALA A 76 12.47 3.58 -9.01
N ASP A 77 13.50 2.73 -9.02
CA ASP A 77 14.61 2.76 -9.96
C ASP A 77 14.27 2.12 -11.33
N VAL A 78 13.20 1.33 -11.40
CA VAL A 78 12.76 0.61 -12.59
C VAL A 78 11.38 1.01 -13.06
N ILE A 79 10.45 1.17 -12.12
CA ILE A 79 9.09 1.64 -12.39
C ILE A 79 9.13 3.17 -12.39
N SER A 80 8.89 3.79 -13.55
CA SER A 80 8.81 5.24 -13.60
C SER A 80 7.58 5.74 -12.84
N LEU A 81 7.73 6.88 -12.17
CA LEU A 81 6.63 7.52 -11.46
C LEU A 81 5.47 7.85 -12.42
N ASP A 82 5.78 8.31 -13.64
CA ASP A 82 4.76 8.63 -14.64
C ASP A 82 3.92 7.41 -15.05
N TYR A 83 4.54 6.23 -15.14
CA TYR A 83 3.83 4.98 -15.39
C TYR A 83 2.93 4.58 -14.21
N ALA A 84 3.35 4.84 -12.98
CA ALA A 84 2.54 4.57 -11.79
C ALA A 84 1.37 5.57 -11.63
N LEU A 85 1.52 6.81 -12.10
CA LEU A 85 0.57 7.91 -11.94
C LEU A 85 -0.32 8.17 -13.16
N PHE A 86 -0.34 7.27 -14.15
CA PHE A 86 -1.11 7.42 -15.42
C PHE A 86 -0.70 8.66 -16.26
N ARG A 87 0.50 9.21 -16.03
CA ARG A 87 1.02 10.33 -16.82
C ARG A 87 1.52 9.85 -18.18
N GLN A 88 1.77 10.78 -19.10
CA GLN A 88 2.34 10.44 -20.40
C GLN A 88 3.71 9.76 -20.23
N ASN A 89 3.88 8.59 -20.82
CA ASN A 89 5.10 7.79 -20.75
C ASN A 89 5.17 6.85 -21.98
N PRO A 90 6.33 6.24 -22.30
CA PRO A 90 6.48 5.38 -23.47
C PRO A 90 5.68 4.06 -23.41
N GLY A 91 5.13 3.72 -22.24
CA GLY A 91 4.47 2.44 -21.97
C GLY A 91 5.44 1.26 -21.88
N VAL A 92 4.99 0.20 -21.21
CA VAL A 92 5.71 -1.06 -21.04
C VAL A 92 5.07 -2.11 -21.93
N VAL A 93 5.86 -2.73 -22.81
CA VAL A 93 5.39 -3.84 -23.64
C VAL A 93 5.52 -5.13 -22.85
N ASP A 94 4.44 -5.89 -22.79
CA ASP A 94 4.42 -7.23 -22.25
C ASP A 94 5.03 -8.21 -23.27
N PRO A 95 6.18 -8.83 -22.97
CA PRO A 95 6.86 -9.75 -23.88
C PRO A 95 6.10 -11.06 -24.11
N GLY A 96 5.13 -11.42 -23.27
CA GLY A 96 4.37 -12.67 -23.39
C GLY A 96 3.19 -12.59 -24.35
N ASN A 97 2.61 -11.41 -24.57
CA ASN A 97 1.47 -11.23 -25.49
C ASN A 97 1.55 -10.00 -26.40
N GLY A 98 2.59 -9.16 -26.28
CA GLY A 98 2.80 -7.97 -27.09
C GLY A 98 1.92 -6.77 -26.72
N LEU A 99 1.05 -6.89 -25.70
CA LEU A 99 0.22 -5.77 -25.25
C LEU A 99 1.09 -4.68 -24.62
N ARG A 100 0.74 -3.42 -24.86
CA ARG A 100 1.42 -2.26 -24.26
C ARG A 100 0.57 -1.67 -23.16
N TYR A 101 1.15 -1.58 -21.98
CA TYR A 101 0.54 -0.95 -20.81
C TYR A 101 1.09 0.45 -20.67
N TYR A 102 0.20 1.45 -20.55
CA TYR A 102 0.59 2.84 -20.33
C TYR A 102 0.46 3.27 -18.86
N ASN A 103 -0.03 2.40 -17.99
CA ASN A 103 -0.05 2.63 -16.56
C ASN A 103 0.07 1.30 -15.79
N LEU A 104 0.62 1.38 -14.58
CA LEU A 104 0.87 0.22 -13.73
C LEU A 104 -0.42 -0.43 -13.20
N PHE A 105 -1.49 0.36 -13.01
CA PHE A 105 -2.78 -0.14 -12.55
C PHE A 105 -3.36 -1.17 -13.54
N ASP A 106 -3.39 -0.85 -14.83
CA ASP A 106 -3.87 -1.77 -15.87
C ASP A 106 -3.02 -3.03 -15.95
N ALA A 107 -1.70 -2.91 -15.80
CA ALA A 107 -0.81 -4.07 -15.76
C ALA A 107 -1.09 -4.98 -14.57
N GLN A 108 -1.34 -4.41 -13.38
CA GLN A 108 -1.68 -5.18 -12.18
C GLN A 108 -3.05 -5.86 -12.30
N ILE A 109 -4.05 -5.18 -12.87
CA ILE A 109 -5.36 -5.76 -13.14
C ILE A 109 -5.28 -6.92 -14.13
N ASP A 110 -4.55 -6.73 -15.23
CA ASP A 110 -4.41 -7.76 -16.26
C ASP A 110 -3.57 -8.96 -15.78
N ALA A 111 -2.68 -8.77 -14.82
CA ALA A 111 -2.03 -9.89 -14.12
C ALA A 111 -3.03 -10.73 -13.32
N VAL A 112 -4.04 -10.11 -12.69
CA VAL A 112 -5.11 -10.85 -12.02
C VAL A 112 -6.00 -11.57 -13.03
N PHE A 113 -6.37 -10.90 -14.13
CA PHE A 113 -7.14 -11.56 -15.18
C PHE A 113 -6.38 -12.75 -15.77
N ALA A 114 -5.08 -12.62 -16.06
CA ALA A 114 -4.26 -13.73 -16.52
C ALA A 114 -4.21 -14.89 -15.49
N ALA A 115 -4.12 -14.58 -14.19
CA ALA A 115 -4.16 -15.60 -13.14
C ALA A 115 -5.49 -16.36 -13.10
N MET A 116 -6.61 -15.66 -13.28
CA MET A 116 -7.94 -16.28 -13.36
C MET A 116 -8.09 -17.12 -14.64
N SER A 117 -7.60 -16.61 -15.78
CA SER A 117 -7.57 -17.31 -17.06
C SER A 117 -6.76 -18.60 -17.01
N ALA A 118 -5.63 -18.60 -16.30
CA ALA A 118 -4.81 -19.79 -16.08
C ALA A 118 -5.58 -20.91 -15.35
N LEU A 119 -6.51 -20.53 -14.47
CA LEU A 119 -7.41 -21.45 -13.77
C LEU A 119 -8.75 -21.70 -14.49
N LYS A 120 -8.94 -21.16 -15.70
CA LYS A 120 -10.17 -21.27 -16.50
C LYS A 120 -11.39 -20.59 -15.87
N TYR A 121 -11.19 -19.46 -15.19
CA TYR A 121 -12.24 -18.60 -14.61
C TYR A 121 -12.34 -17.23 -15.30
N ASP A 122 -12.16 -17.20 -16.62
CA ASP A 122 -12.17 -16.00 -17.44
C ASP A 122 -13.47 -15.18 -17.34
N ASP A 123 -14.58 -15.85 -17.05
CA ASP A 123 -15.95 -15.34 -16.97
C ASP A 123 -16.29 -14.68 -15.63
N VAL A 124 -15.47 -14.86 -14.59
CA VAL A 124 -15.67 -14.20 -13.30
C VAL A 124 -15.16 -12.76 -13.39
N ASN A 125 -16.03 -11.80 -13.09
CA ASN A 125 -15.66 -10.38 -13.07
C ASN A 125 -14.82 -10.04 -11.84
N ILE A 126 -14.13 -8.91 -11.87
CA ILE A 126 -13.43 -8.35 -10.72
C ILE A 126 -14.05 -7.01 -10.30
N VAL A 127 -13.87 -6.67 -9.02
CA VAL A 127 -14.10 -5.33 -8.48
C VAL A 127 -12.85 -4.92 -7.73
N VAL A 128 -12.35 -3.71 -8.01
CA VAL A 128 -11.20 -3.18 -7.27
C VAL A 128 -11.71 -2.54 -5.98
N THR A 129 -11.52 -3.22 -4.86
CA THR A 129 -12.09 -2.82 -3.57
C THR A 129 -11.25 -1.81 -2.82
N GLU A 130 -9.96 -1.71 -3.15
CA GLU A 130 -9.11 -0.65 -2.62
C GLU A 130 -8.01 -0.30 -3.62
N THR A 131 -7.78 0.99 -3.78
CA THR A 131 -6.63 1.53 -4.45
C THR A 131 -6.44 2.99 -4.06
N GLY A 132 -5.20 3.45 -3.94
CA GLY A 132 -4.92 4.82 -3.54
C GLY A 132 -3.44 5.13 -3.52
N TRP A 133 -3.12 6.36 -3.14
CA TRP A 133 -1.75 6.86 -3.03
C TRP A 133 -1.64 7.79 -1.83
N PRO A 134 -0.64 7.61 -0.95
CA PRO A 134 -0.54 8.39 0.27
C PRO A 134 -0.02 9.81 -0.01
N SER A 135 -0.63 10.79 0.65
CA SER A 135 -0.26 12.21 0.56
C SER A 135 1.00 12.57 1.36
N LYS A 136 1.43 11.67 2.25
CA LYS A 136 2.61 11.83 3.09
C LYS A 136 3.12 10.46 3.52
N GLY A 137 4.42 10.26 3.52
CA GLY A 137 5.07 9.05 3.99
C GLY A 137 6.30 9.34 4.85
N ASP A 138 6.95 8.28 5.32
CA ASP A 138 8.28 8.34 5.94
C ASP A 138 9.35 8.66 4.87
N ASN A 139 10.55 9.01 5.31
CA ASN A 139 11.63 9.45 4.40
C ASN A 139 12.03 8.39 3.35
N ASN A 140 11.74 7.12 3.60
CA ASN A 140 12.01 6.01 2.69
C ASN A 140 10.81 5.62 1.81
N GLU A 141 9.63 6.22 2.00
CA GLU A 141 8.41 5.95 1.22
C GLU A 141 8.36 6.83 -0.03
N VAL A 142 9.27 6.54 -0.97
CA VAL A 142 9.46 7.34 -2.19
C VAL A 142 8.15 7.43 -2.97
N GLY A 143 7.81 8.66 -3.37
CA GLY A 143 6.61 8.97 -4.14
C GLY A 143 5.41 9.41 -3.29
N ALA A 144 5.41 9.21 -1.98
CA ALA A 144 4.35 9.71 -1.10
C ALA A 144 4.39 11.25 -1.03
N SER A 145 3.38 11.92 -1.60
CA SER A 145 3.23 13.38 -1.56
C SER A 145 1.81 13.78 -1.94
N VAL A 146 1.39 14.97 -1.53
CA VAL A 146 0.06 15.54 -1.85
C VAL A 146 -0.16 15.58 -3.37
N ASP A 147 0.82 16.05 -4.13
CA ASP A 147 0.73 16.18 -5.59
C ASP A 147 0.62 14.82 -6.29
N ASN A 148 1.43 13.82 -5.88
CA ASN A 148 1.35 12.49 -6.47
C ASN A 148 0.06 11.77 -6.06
N ALA A 149 -0.44 12.00 -4.84
CA ALA A 149 -1.73 11.48 -4.41
C ALA A 149 -2.89 12.06 -5.23
N ALA A 150 -2.87 13.39 -5.44
CA ALA A 150 -3.82 14.07 -6.32
C ALA A 150 -3.75 13.55 -7.76
N ALA A 151 -2.55 13.36 -8.29
CA ALA A 151 -2.32 12.84 -9.64
C ALA A 151 -2.85 11.41 -9.80
N TYR A 152 -2.47 10.51 -8.90
CA TYR A 152 -2.90 9.11 -8.93
C TYR A 152 -4.42 8.99 -8.90
N ASN A 153 -5.03 9.55 -7.84
CA ASN A 153 -6.47 9.44 -7.64
C ASN A 153 -7.23 10.18 -8.75
N GLY A 154 -6.85 11.40 -9.11
CA GLY A 154 -7.54 12.15 -10.15
C GLY A 154 -7.42 11.53 -11.55
N ASN A 155 -6.26 10.96 -11.91
CA ASN A 155 -6.09 10.28 -13.20
C ASN A 155 -6.80 8.92 -13.24
N LEU A 156 -6.85 8.19 -12.12
CA LEU A 156 -7.66 6.99 -12.01
C LEU A 156 -9.15 7.33 -12.18
N ILE A 157 -9.65 8.37 -11.52
CA ILE A 157 -11.05 8.81 -11.68
C ILE A 157 -11.33 9.18 -13.13
N ARG A 158 -10.42 9.93 -13.79
CA ARG A 158 -10.51 10.23 -15.22
C ARG A 158 -10.67 8.94 -16.04
N LYS A 159 -9.81 7.94 -15.83
CA LYS A 159 -9.86 6.65 -16.55
C LYS A 159 -11.21 5.94 -16.38
N ILE A 160 -11.73 5.86 -15.16
CA ILE A 160 -12.96 5.14 -14.85
C ILE A 160 -14.19 5.89 -15.42
N LEU A 161 -14.24 7.21 -15.26
CA LEU A 161 -15.31 8.04 -15.81
C LEU A 161 -15.32 8.06 -17.35
N THR A 162 -14.16 7.90 -18.01
CA THR A 162 -14.07 7.72 -19.47
C THR A 162 -14.25 6.28 -19.94
N ARG A 163 -14.67 5.36 -19.04
CA ARG A 163 -15.01 3.95 -19.34
C ARG A 163 -13.93 3.19 -20.10
N SER A 164 -12.68 3.43 -19.73
CA SER A 164 -11.54 2.73 -20.34
C SER A 164 -11.24 1.45 -19.56
N GLY A 165 -11.45 0.29 -20.20
CA GLY A 165 -11.01 -1.01 -19.69
C GLY A 165 -9.47 -1.13 -19.68
N THR A 166 -8.95 -2.35 -19.68
CA THR A 166 -7.51 -2.61 -19.70
C THR A 166 -7.02 -3.08 -21.08
N PRO A 167 -5.72 -3.09 -21.38
CA PRO A 167 -5.21 -3.64 -22.63
C PRO A 167 -5.67 -5.08 -22.93
N LEU A 168 -5.67 -5.98 -21.94
CA LEU A 168 -6.11 -7.38 -22.12
C LEU A 168 -7.63 -7.48 -22.18
N ARG A 169 -8.36 -6.62 -21.45
CA ARG A 169 -9.82 -6.57 -21.46
C ARG A 169 -10.34 -5.16 -21.72
N PRO A 170 -10.31 -4.68 -23.00
CA PRO A 170 -10.67 -3.29 -23.33
C PRO A 170 -12.13 -2.92 -23.03
N LYS A 171 -13.00 -3.95 -22.93
CA LYS A 171 -14.43 -3.80 -22.64
C LYS A 171 -14.79 -4.13 -21.19
N ALA A 172 -13.82 -4.36 -20.31
CA ALA A 172 -14.09 -4.63 -18.90
C ALA A 172 -14.78 -3.42 -18.26
N ASP A 173 -15.89 -3.67 -17.57
CA ASP A 173 -16.61 -2.69 -16.77
C ASP A 173 -16.02 -2.68 -15.35
N LEU A 174 -15.03 -1.81 -15.12
CA LEU A 174 -14.29 -1.77 -13.87
C LEU A 174 -15.03 -0.91 -12.85
N THR A 175 -15.45 -1.53 -11.75
CA THR A 175 -15.85 -0.80 -10.53
C THR A 175 -14.63 -0.67 -9.62
N VAL A 176 -14.34 0.56 -9.18
CA VAL A 176 -13.16 0.88 -8.39
C VAL A 176 -13.53 1.72 -7.18
N TYR A 177 -13.01 1.32 -6.02
CA TYR A 177 -13.17 2.01 -4.75
C TYR A 177 -11.85 2.66 -4.36
N LEU A 178 -11.88 3.97 -4.15
CA LEU A 178 -10.72 4.72 -3.68
C LEU A 178 -10.50 4.47 -2.19
N PHE A 179 -9.27 4.13 -1.84
CA PHE A 179 -8.78 4.05 -0.47
C PHE A 179 -7.99 5.33 -0.15
N ALA A 180 -8.41 6.17 0.79
CA ALA A 180 -9.65 6.10 1.57
C ALA A 180 -10.32 7.48 1.66
N LEU A 181 -11.51 7.54 2.27
CA LEU A 181 -12.20 8.82 2.43
C LEU A 181 -11.40 9.78 3.34
N PHE A 182 -10.92 9.31 4.49
CA PHE A 182 -10.24 10.15 5.49
C PHE A 182 -8.81 9.70 5.79
N ASN A 183 -7.99 10.64 6.24
CA ASN A 183 -6.73 10.31 6.92
C ASN A 183 -7.02 9.64 8.28
N GLU A 184 -6.59 8.39 8.44
CA GLU A 184 -6.88 7.55 9.60
C GLU A 184 -5.69 7.54 10.59
N ASN A 185 -5.64 8.52 11.50
CA ASN A 185 -4.50 8.76 12.40
C ASN A 185 -4.15 7.62 13.37
N GLN A 186 -5.05 6.66 13.59
CA GLN A 186 -4.83 5.49 14.44
C GLN A 186 -4.28 4.27 13.69
N LYS A 187 -4.12 4.34 12.36
CA LYS A 187 -3.55 3.23 11.60
C LYS A 187 -2.11 2.96 12.03
N PRO A 188 -1.77 1.70 12.38
CA PRO A 188 -0.42 1.33 12.72
C PRO A 188 0.47 1.33 11.47
N GLY A 189 1.78 1.31 11.67
CA GLY A 189 2.75 1.16 10.59
C GLY A 189 3.34 2.46 10.07
N PRO A 190 3.82 2.48 8.81
CA PRO A 190 4.48 3.64 8.22
C PRO A 190 3.59 4.89 8.21
N THR A 191 4.21 6.06 8.01
CA THR A 191 3.45 7.30 7.91
C THR A 191 2.46 7.31 6.76
N SER A 192 2.74 6.64 5.64
CA SER A 192 1.78 6.48 4.54
C SER A 192 0.42 5.97 4.97
N GLU A 193 0.37 4.96 5.85
CA GLU A 193 -0.88 4.32 6.29
C GLU A 193 -1.87 5.31 6.91
N ARG A 194 -1.39 6.39 7.53
CA ARG A 194 -2.22 7.43 8.14
C ARG A 194 -2.63 8.54 7.18
N ASN A 195 -2.17 8.51 5.92
CA ASN A 195 -2.23 9.64 4.99
C ASN A 195 -2.78 9.29 3.58
N PHE A 196 -3.56 8.21 3.45
CA PHE A 196 -4.24 7.82 2.20
C PHE A 196 -5.55 8.60 1.93
N GLY A 197 -6.01 9.40 2.88
CA GLY A 197 -7.29 10.10 2.80
C GLY A 197 -7.38 11.10 1.66
N LEU A 198 -8.57 11.18 1.04
CA LEU A 198 -8.98 12.31 0.20
C LEU A 198 -9.25 13.55 1.05
N PHE A 199 -9.68 13.34 2.30
CA PHE A 199 -10.03 14.38 3.27
C PHE A 199 -9.28 14.20 4.60
N ASN A 200 -9.07 15.31 5.31
CA ASN A 200 -8.71 15.29 6.71
C ASN A 200 -9.95 14.93 7.56
N PRO A 201 -9.76 14.53 8.83
CA PRO A 201 -10.89 14.23 9.73
C PRO A 201 -11.84 15.40 9.99
N ASP A 202 -11.41 16.65 9.72
CA ASP A 202 -12.23 17.86 9.81
C ASP A 202 -12.98 18.18 8.50
N GLU A 203 -13.06 17.21 7.59
CA GLU A 203 -13.73 17.29 6.28
C GLU A 203 -13.06 18.25 5.28
N THR A 204 -11.93 18.86 5.64
CA THR A 204 -11.13 19.63 4.69
C THR A 204 -10.46 18.69 3.68
N ARG A 205 -10.41 19.10 2.41
CA ARG A 205 -9.74 18.31 1.37
C ARG A 205 -8.24 18.30 1.59
N VAL A 206 -7.60 17.14 1.50
CA VAL A 206 -6.14 17.05 1.47
C VAL A 206 -5.63 17.57 0.12
N TYR A 207 -6.35 17.24 -0.95
CA TYR A 207 -6.11 17.70 -2.32
C TYR A 207 -7.41 17.64 -3.13
N ASN A 208 -7.43 18.30 -4.29
CA ASN A 208 -8.59 18.32 -5.17
C ASN A 208 -8.49 17.21 -6.24
N VAL A 209 -9.54 16.41 -6.37
CA VAL A 209 -9.74 15.46 -7.46
C VAL A 209 -11.15 15.60 -8.03
N PRO A 210 -11.36 15.30 -9.33
CA PRO A 210 -12.69 15.30 -9.93
C PRO A 210 -13.45 14.05 -9.48
N PHE A 211 -14.73 14.16 -9.16
CA PHE A 211 -15.62 13.01 -8.92
C PHE A 211 -16.70 12.86 -9.98
N THR A 212 -16.87 13.89 -10.82
CA THR A 212 -17.87 13.93 -11.89
C THR A 212 -17.23 14.19 -13.26
N VAL A 213 -17.96 13.82 -14.32
CA VAL A 213 -17.55 14.11 -15.71
C VAL A 213 -17.44 15.61 -15.97
N GLY A 214 -18.23 16.43 -15.27
CA GLY A 214 -18.16 17.89 -15.34
C GLY A 214 -16.81 18.42 -14.83
N GLU A 215 -16.40 17.98 -13.63
CA GLU A 215 -15.13 18.38 -13.00
C GLU A 215 -13.89 17.91 -13.77
N LEU A 216 -14.00 16.85 -14.59
CA LEU A 216 -12.89 16.38 -15.42
C LEU A 216 -12.40 17.43 -16.43
N LYS A 217 -13.27 18.36 -16.85
CA LYS A 217 -12.92 19.39 -17.84
C LYS A 217 -11.86 20.34 -17.32
N ASP A 218 -11.91 20.64 -16.03
CA ASP A 218 -11.00 21.57 -15.35
C ASP A 218 -9.86 20.85 -14.63
N TYR A 219 -9.93 19.51 -14.54
CA TYR A 219 -8.90 18.72 -13.90
C TYR A 219 -7.64 18.60 -14.77
N HIS A 220 -6.54 19.15 -14.25
CA HIS A 220 -5.19 18.99 -14.78
C HIS A 220 -4.30 18.41 -13.69
N ASP A 221 -3.64 17.29 -14.01
CA ASP A 221 -2.54 16.78 -13.21
C ASP A 221 -1.43 17.83 -13.17
N ARG A 222 -0.95 18.15 -11.97
CA ARG A 222 0.16 19.06 -11.75
C ARG A 222 1.38 18.21 -11.34
N PRO A 223 2.39 18.08 -12.20
CA PRO A 223 3.63 17.41 -11.83
C PRO A 223 4.25 18.11 -10.62
N SER A 224 4.71 17.34 -9.63
CA SER A 224 5.51 17.89 -8.54
C SER A 224 6.76 18.57 -9.08
N PRO A 225 7.21 19.69 -8.49
CA PRO A 225 8.54 20.22 -8.76
C PRO A 225 9.58 19.11 -8.53
N ALA A 226 10.42 18.84 -9.52
CA ALA A 226 11.46 17.81 -9.49
C ALA A 226 12.60 18.17 -8.52
N ASN A 227 12.31 18.26 -7.23
CA ASN A 227 13.32 18.47 -6.20
C ASN A 227 13.65 17.12 -5.55
N GLY A 228 14.65 16.44 -6.09
CA GLY A 228 15.36 15.36 -5.39
C GLY A 228 15.01 13.92 -5.75
N VAL A 229 14.16 13.67 -6.76
CA VAL A 229 14.03 12.32 -7.34
C VAL A 229 15.22 12.10 -8.28
N PRO A 230 15.99 11.00 -8.16
CA PRO A 230 17.02 10.67 -9.14
C PRO A 230 16.40 10.68 -10.54
N SER A 231 17.11 11.25 -11.52
CA SER A 231 16.69 11.25 -12.93
C SER A 231 16.16 9.86 -13.34
N PRO A 232 15.11 9.79 -14.18
CA PRO A 232 14.69 8.53 -14.77
C PRO A 232 15.91 7.83 -15.38
N ALA A 233 16.10 6.56 -15.03
CA ALA A 233 17.10 5.73 -15.71
C ALA A 233 16.90 5.83 -17.23
N PRO A 234 17.97 5.89 -18.04
CA PRO A 234 17.84 5.95 -19.48
C PRO A 234 17.02 4.76 -19.98
N VAL A 235 16.00 5.07 -20.79
CA VAL A 235 15.10 4.09 -21.40
C VAL A 235 15.91 3.22 -22.36
N VAL A 236 16.31 2.03 -21.91
CA VAL A 236 16.81 0.99 -22.81
C VAL A 236 15.58 0.28 -23.39
N SER A 237 15.38 0.47 -24.68
CA SER A 237 14.38 -0.22 -25.49
C SER A 237 14.45 -1.74 -25.28
N GLY A 238 13.35 -2.34 -24.82
CA GLY A 238 13.11 -3.78 -24.98
C GLY A 238 13.42 -4.70 -23.81
N GLY A 239 13.39 -4.21 -22.57
CA GLY A 239 13.40 -5.09 -21.39
C GLY A 239 13.42 -4.29 -20.10
N VAL A 240 12.51 -4.60 -19.18
CA VAL A 240 12.57 -4.08 -17.81
C VAL A 240 13.87 -4.60 -17.18
N SER A 241 14.83 -3.71 -16.93
CA SER A 241 16.06 -4.05 -16.22
C SER A 241 15.73 -4.55 -14.81
N LYS A 242 16.51 -5.53 -14.33
CA LYS A 242 16.39 -6.03 -12.96
C LYS A 242 16.70 -4.88 -12.00
N SER A 243 15.77 -4.56 -11.11
CA SER A 243 15.92 -3.45 -10.17
C SER A 243 17.20 -3.58 -9.32
N THR A 244 17.92 -2.47 -9.21
CA THR A 244 19.06 -2.21 -8.33
C THR A 244 18.63 -1.77 -6.93
N THR A 245 17.38 -1.34 -6.69
CA THR A 245 16.75 -1.42 -5.33
C THR A 245 16.58 -2.87 -4.88
N GLY A 246 16.92 -3.83 -5.75
CA GLY A 246 17.26 -5.21 -5.41
C GLY A 246 18.45 -5.40 -4.47
N ASN A 247 18.95 -4.36 -3.80
CA ASN A 247 19.79 -4.46 -2.61
C ASN A 247 19.12 -3.69 -1.47
N THR A 248 17.96 -4.16 -1.04
CA THR A 248 17.32 -3.72 0.20
C THR A 248 17.32 -4.84 1.22
N TRP A 249 17.38 -4.47 2.49
CA TRP A 249 17.36 -5.39 3.62
C TRP A 249 16.23 -5.03 4.56
N CYS A 250 15.67 -6.03 5.22
CA CYS A 250 14.70 -5.80 6.27
C CYS A 250 15.38 -5.82 7.63
N VAL A 251 15.28 -4.74 8.38
CA VAL A 251 15.95 -4.58 9.67
C VAL A 251 14.92 -4.37 10.77
N ALA A 252 15.12 -5.00 11.93
CA ALA A 252 14.24 -4.82 13.07
C ALA A 252 14.38 -3.41 13.65
N ASN A 253 13.26 -2.83 14.07
CA ASN A 253 13.24 -1.55 14.75
C ASN A 253 13.71 -1.73 16.20
N PRO A 254 14.83 -1.11 16.62
CA PRO A 254 15.34 -1.23 17.99
C PRO A 254 14.39 -0.61 19.03
N ASP A 255 13.55 0.33 18.63
CA ASP A 255 12.58 1.02 19.49
C ASP A 255 11.21 0.32 19.52
N ALA A 256 11.06 -0.82 18.84
CA ALA A 256 9.83 -1.59 18.86
C ALA A 256 9.54 -2.20 20.23
N ASP A 257 8.26 -2.35 20.54
CA ASP A 257 7.82 -3.11 21.72
C ASP A 257 8.40 -4.53 21.68
N LYS A 258 9.10 -4.93 22.74
CA LYS A 258 9.86 -6.18 22.79
C LYS A 258 8.97 -7.42 22.67
N VAL A 259 7.73 -7.36 23.17
CA VAL A 259 6.79 -8.48 23.09
C VAL A 259 6.33 -8.65 21.65
N LYS A 260 5.98 -7.55 20.97
CA LYS A 260 5.64 -7.57 19.54
C LYS A 260 6.82 -8.02 18.67
N LEU A 261 8.03 -7.54 18.99
CA LEU A 261 9.24 -7.91 18.26
C LEU A 261 9.57 -9.40 18.40
N GLN A 262 9.39 -9.97 19.60
CA GLN A 262 9.56 -11.41 19.83
C GLN A 262 8.52 -12.22 19.05
N ALA A 263 7.24 -11.85 19.12
CA ALA A 263 6.19 -12.54 18.37
C ALA A 263 6.43 -12.50 16.86
N ALA A 264 6.92 -11.38 16.34
CA ALA A 264 7.30 -11.23 14.95
C ALA A 264 8.51 -12.13 14.57
N LEU A 265 9.53 -12.22 15.43
CA LEU A 265 10.67 -13.12 15.25
C LEU A 265 10.21 -14.59 15.24
N ASP A 266 9.34 -14.97 16.18
CA ASP A 266 8.79 -16.32 16.28
C ASP A 266 8.00 -16.69 15.01
N PHE A 267 7.18 -15.77 14.50
CA PHE A 267 6.51 -15.92 13.21
C PHE A 267 7.51 -16.07 12.07
N ALA A 268 8.52 -15.20 11.97
CA ALA A 268 9.51 -15.24 10.90
C ALA A 268 10.21 -16.60 10.84
N CYS A 269 10.66 -17.12 11.99
CA CYS A 269 11.36 -18.39 12.09
C CYS A 269 10.44 -19.63 12.01
N GLY A 270 9.16 -19.49 12.37
CA GLY A 270 8.15 -20.53 12.28
C GLY A 270 7.39 -20.48 10.96
N GLU A 271 6.16 -19.98 11.00
CA GLU A 271 5.22 -19.98 9.87
C GLU A 271 5.70 -19.16 8.67
N GLY A 272 6.48 -18.10 8.89
CA GLY A 272 7.07 -17.27 7.85
C GLY A 272 8.18 -17.99 7.07
N GLY A 273 8.80 -19.01 7.65
CA GLY A 273 9.80 -19.84 7.01
C GLY A 273 11.10 -19.13 6.64
N ALA A 274 11.51 -18.12 7.42
CA ALA A 274 12.86 -17.57 7.37
C ALA A 274 13.90 -18.65 7.74
N ASP A 275 15.11 -18.55 7.18
CA ASP A 275 16.21 -19.40 7.65
C ASP A 275 16.78 -18.86 8.97
N CYS A 276 16.36 -19.43 10.10
CA CYS A 276 16.82 -19.03 11.42
C CYS A 276 17.90 -19.96 12.02
N ARG A 277 18.46 -20.90 11.23
CA ARG A 277 19.56 -21.77 11.70
C ARG A 277 20.82 -20.97 12.09
N PRO A 278 21.22 -19.91 11.36
CA PRO A 278 22.45 -19.17 11.67
C PRO A 278 22.39 -18.35 12.97
N ILE A 279 21.20 -18.08 13.51
CA ILE A 279 21.01 -17.32 14.76
C ILE A 279 20.76 -18.21 15.98
N GLN A 280 20.91 -19.53 15.86
CA GLN A 280 20.80 -20.45 17.00
C GLN A 280 22.08 -20.43 17.85
N HIS A 281 21.97 -20.83 19.12
CA HIS A 281 23.11 -20.88 20.04
C HIS A 281 24.29 -21.68 19.44
N GLY A 282 25.46 -21.05 19.36
CA GLY A 282 26.68 -21.64 18.78
C GLY A 282 26.81 -21.54 17.26
N ALA A 283 25.86 -20.92 16.56
CA ALA A 283 25.91 -20.71 15.11
C ALA A 283 26.60 -19.39 14.71
N THR A 284 26.84 -19.23 13.40
CA THR A 284 27.71 -18.18 12.84
C THR A 284 27.17 -16.75 12.94
N CYS A 285 25.86 -16.57 13.16
CA CYS A 285 25.20 -15.28 13.31
C CYS A 285 24.49 -15.16 14.66
N TYR A 286 24.89 -15.95 15.66
CA TYR A 286 24.34 -15.86 17.02
C TYR A 286 24.72 -14.55 17.72
N ASP A 287 25.93 -14.06 17.50
CA ASP A 287 26.41 -12.82 18.12
C ASP A 287 26.19 -11.59 17.22
N PRO A 288 25.76 -10.44 17.78
CA PRO A 288 25.43 -10.23 19.19
C PRO A 288 24.11 -10.90 19.59
N ASN A 289 24.11 -11.61 20.73
CA ASN A 289 22.92 -12.27 21.28
C ASN A 289 21.91 -11.26 21.83
N THR A 290 21.20 -10.60 20.93
CA THR A 290 20.14 -9.63 21.24
C THR A 290 18.92 -9.90 20.36
N LEU A 291 17.75 -9.63 20.92
CA LEU A 291 16.47 -9.81 20.22
C LEU A 291 16.44 -9.03 18.89
N VAL A 292 16.93 -7.79 18.87
CA VAL A 292 16.94 -6.94 17.67
C VAL A 292 17.86 -7.50 16.58
N ALA A 293 19.03 -8.04 16.95
CA ALA A 293 19.97 -8.60 15.98
C ALA A 293 19.42 -9.90 15.36
N HIS A 294 18.87 -10.80 16.17
CA HIS A 294 18.25 -12.04 15.71
C HIS A 294 17.00 -11.77 14.86
N ALA A 295 16.14 -10.83 15.30
CA ALA A 295 14.98 -10.37 14.53
C ALA A 295 15.39 -9.77 13.18
N SER A 296 16.40 -8.89 13.15
CA SER A 296 16.89 -8.31 11.89
C SER A 296 17.36 -9.38 10.91
N PHE A 297 18.06 -10.40 11.39
CA PHE A 297 18.50 -11.52 10.55
C PHE A 297 17.31 -12.31 9.99
N ALA A 298 16.37 -12.70 10.87
CA ALA A 298 15.20 -13.47 10.49
C ALA A 298 14.28 -12.69 9.52
N PHE A 299 14.03 -11.42 9.81
CA PHE A 299 13.23 -10.54 8.96
C PHE A 299 13.87 -10.33 7.60
N ASN A 300 15.19 -10.10 7.55
CA ASN A 300 15.87 -10.02 6.27
C ASN A 300 15.78 -11.34 5.51
N SER A 301 16.04 -12.48 6.15
CA SER A 301 15.94 -13.80 5.52
C SER A 301 14.54 -14.05 4.93
N TYR A 302 13.48 -13.72 5.68
CA TYR A 302 12.10 -13.73 5.20
C TYR A 302 11.89 -12.78 4.01
N TYR A 303 12.28 -11.51 4.15
CA TYR A 303 12.12 -10.46 3.14
C TYR A 303 12.80 -10.83 1.81
N GLN A 304 14.03 -11.34 1.87
CA GLN A 304 14.75 -11.83 0.69
C GLN A 304 14.03 -13.03 0.06
N LYS A 305 13.55 -13.98 0.88
CA LYS A 305 12.80 -15.16 0.42
C LYS A 305 11.47 -14.78 -0.25
N GLN A 306 10.81 -13.73 0.21
CA GLN A 306 9.60 -13.18 -0.40
C GLN A 306 9.86 -12.33 -1.65
N SER A 307 11.08 -12.38 -2.21
CA SER A 307 11.50 -11.54 -3.34
C SER A 307 11.29 -10.05 -3.08
N ARG A 308 11.42 -9.62 -1.81
CA ARG A 308 11.34 -8.21 -1.39
C ARG A 308 10.00 -7.55 -1.74
N LYS A 309 8.91 -8.32 -1.75
CA LYS A 309 7.56 -7.81 -2.02
C LYS A 309 7.17 -6.72 -1.01
N GLY A 310 6.47 -5.68 -1.46
CA GLY A 310 5.95 -4.61 -0.60
C GLY A 310 5.18 -5.18 0.60
N GLY A 311 5.44 -4.63 1.80
CA GLY A 311 4.86 -5.10 3.06
C GLY A 311 5.48 -6.37 3.67
N SER A 312 6.33 -7.11 2.95
CA SER A 312 6.99 -8.31 3.52
C SER A 312 8.05 -7.99 4.59
N CYS A 313 8.42 -6.72 4.73
CA CYS A 313 9.25 -6.23 5.84
C CYS A 313 8.42 -5.55 6.95
N TYR A 314 7.10 -5.70 6.97
CA TYR A 314 6.26 -4.95 7.89
C TYR A 314 6.30 -5.51 9.32
N PHE A 315 6.12 -6.83 9.48
CA PHE A 315 6.09 -7.52 10.79
C PHE A 315 5.28 -6.80 11.88
N GLY A 316 4.14 -6.19 11.53
CA GLY A 316 3.31 -5.46 12.49
C GLY A 316 3.91 -4.14 12.98
N GLY A 317 4.81 -3.53 12.20
CA GLY A 317 5.52 -2.28 12.51
C GLY A 317 6.82 -2.45 13.30
N THR A 318 7.28 -3.69 13.51
CA THR A 318 8.52 -3.96 14.27
C THR A 318 9.78 -3.96 13.41
N SER A 319 9.68 -3.62 12.13
CA SER A 319 10.80 -3.59 11.19
C SER A 319 10.57 -2.60 10.05
N TYR A 320 11.65 -2.27 9.36
CA TYR A 320 11.64 -1.35 8.21
C TYR A 320 12.67 -1.76 7.17
N VAL A 321 12.41 -1.34 5.93
CA VAL A 321 13.31 -1.58 4.80
C VAL A 321 14.44 -0.55 4.82
N VAL A 322 15.67 -1.03 4.65
CA VAL A 322 16.87 -0.20 4.47
C VAL A 322 17.51 -0.48 3.10
N THR A 323 18.15 0.54 2.54
CA THR A 323 18.88 0.47 1.26
C THR A 323 20.39 0.33 1.42
N GLN A 324 20.89 0.36 2.66
CA GLN A 324 22.31 0.14 2.97
C GLN A 324 22.51 -1.28 3.52
N GLU A 325 23.51 -2.00 2.99
CA GLU A 325 23.83 -3.35 3.46
C GLU A 325 24.23 -3.31 4.94
N PRO A 326 23.60 -4.10 5.81
CA PRO A 326 24.08 -4.27 7.18
C PRO A 326 25.52 -4.78 7.17
N ILE A 327 26.43 -3.98 7.72
CA ILE A 327 27.86 -4.24 7.64
C ILE A 327 28.18 -5.57 8.34
N LYS A 328 28.90 -6.48 7.67
CA LYS A 328 29.42 -7.72 8.26
C LYS A 328 30.55 -7.44 9.25
N THR A 329 30.25 -6.88 10.43
CA THR A 329 31.27 -6.79 11.49
C THR A 329 31.25 -8.02 12.37
N ALA A 330 31.84 -9.11 11.87
CA ALA A 330 32.46 -10.11 12.75
C ALA A 330 33.93 -9.70 12.98
N LYS A 331 34.17 -8.62 13.74
CA LYS A 331 35.49 -8.45 14.34
C LYS A 331 35.53 -9.34 15.58
N LYS A 332 36.08 -10.55 15.42
CA LYS A 332 36.68 -11.27 16.55
C LYS A 332 37.70 -10.32 17.18
N VAL A 333 37.40 -9.76 18.33
CA VAL A 333 38.45 -9.31 19.25
C VAL A 333 39.08 -10.60 19.75
N GLN A 334 40.15 -11.03 19.10
CA GLN A 334 41.00 -12.09 19.64
C GLN A 334 41.70 -11.48 20.85
N TRP A 335 41.28 -11.87 22.04
CA TRP A 335 41.98 -11.51 23.27
C TRP A 335 43.18 -12.45 23.41
N ASP A 336 44.27 -12.08 22.72
CA ASP A 336 45.54 -12.77 22.84
C ASP A 336 46.21 -12.19 24.09
N GLY A 337 45.93 -12.81 25.23
CA GLY A 337 46.58 -12.50 26.49
C GLY A 337 48.09 -12.69 26.39
N LYS A 338 48.80 -11.65 25.94
CA LYS A 338 50.23 -11.37 26.10
C LYS A 338 50.55 -10.09 25.33
N HIS A 339 50.76 -8.98 26.04
CA HIS A 339 51.97 -8.16 25.96
C HIS A 339 51.79 -6.91 26.82
N SER A 340 52.55 -6.90 27.91
CA SER A 340 52.92 -5.75 28.70
C SER A 340 53.67 -4.70 27.88
N ASN A 341 53.41 -3.43 28.19
CA ASN A 341 54.13 -2.19 27.87
C ASN A 341 53.96 -1.60 26.47
N LEU A 342 53.41 -0.38 26.42
CA LEU A 342 53.93 0.84 25.76
C LEU A 342 52.99 2.05 26.07
N PRO A 343 53.41 3.32 25.88
CA PRO A 343 53.55 4.28 26.97
C PRO A 343 52.51 5.41 27.00
N ASN A 344 52.55 6.16 28.10
CA ASN A 344 51.89 7.44 28.39
C ASN A 344 51.79 8.39 27.18
N GLY A 345 50.59 8.89 26.91
CA GLY A 345 50.33 9.89 25.87
C GLY A 345 48.98 10.60 26.04
N SER A 346 48.86 11.38 27.11
CA SER A 346 48.06 12.62 27.23
C SER A 346 46.68 12.68 26.54
N ILE A 347 45.63 12.36 27.30
CA ILE A 347 44.29 12.92 27.09
C ILE A 347 44.33 14.35 27.65
N LYS A 348 44.18 15.37 26.79
CA LYS A 348 43.88 16.73 27.23
C LYS A 348 42.38 16.90 27.33
N GLU A 349 41.92 16.87 28.58
CA GLU A 349 40.68 17.44 29.04
C GLU A 349 40.65 18.95 28.71
N LYS A 350 39.55 19.45 28.14
CA LYS A 350 39.21 20.87 28.20
C LYS A 350 37.81 21.00 28.76
N GLU A 351 37.77 21.68 29.90
CA GLU A 351 36.63 21.93 30.76
C GLU A 351 35.52 22.77 30.14
N LYS A 352 34.32 22.47 30.63
CA LYS A 352 33.18 23.33 31.00
C LYS A 352 33.26 24.82 30.63
N GLY A 353 32.22 25.25 29.91
CA GLY A 353 31.80 26.65 29.85
C GLY A 353 30.32 26.79 29.44
N ASN A 354 29.52 27.30 30.37
CA ASN A 354 28.18 27.89 30.24
C ASN A 354 26.94 27.00 30.00
N LEU A 355 26.26 26.72 31.11
CA LEU A 355 24.80 26.58 31.18
C LEU A 355 24.15 27.94 30.89
N GLN A 356 23.43 28.05 29.78
CA GLN A 356 22.30 28.98 29.67
C GLN A 356 21.02 28.19 29.41
N GLN A 357 20.10 28.40 30.34
CA GLN A 357 18.78 27.84 30.48
C GLN A 357 17.87 28.34 29.35
N ILE A 358 17.54 27.48 28.38
CA ILE A 358 16.49 27.78 27.40
C ILE A 358 15.15 27.40 28.03
N ARG A 359 14.33 28.43 28.26
CA ARG A 359 12.98 28.37 28.84
C ARG A 359 12.01 27.76 27.83
N GLN A 360 11.06 26.99 28.36
CA GLN A 360 9.88 26.51 27.63
C GLN A 360 9.07 27.70 27.08
N PRO A 361 8.50 27.62 25.86
CA PRO A 361 7.57 28.62 25.38
C PRO A 361 6.22 28.52 26.13
N PRO A 362 5.56 29.66 26.42
CA PRO A 362 4.31 29.70 27.17
C PRO A 362 3.11 29.24 26.32
N PRO A 363 2.01 28.78 26.96
CA PRO A 363 0.79 28.40 26.28
C PRO A 363 0.07 29.63 25.72
N MET A 364 -0.43 29.55 24.49
CA MET A 364 -1.24 30.62 23.88
C MET A 364 -2.69 30.59 24.39
N PRO A 365 -3.37 31.75 24.48
CA PRO A 365 -4.64 31.89 25.19
C PRO A 365 -5.85 31.47 24.34
N HIS A 366 -6.80 30.80 24.98
CA HIS A 366 -8.17 30.66 24.48
C HIS A 366 -8.95 31.96 24.70
N THR A 367 -9.57 32.49 23.65
CA THR A 367 -10.71 33.42 23.77
C THR A 367 -11.83 33.03 22.79
N PRO A 368 -13.10 33.05 23.23
CA PRO A 368 -14.25 32.59 22.44
C PRO A 368 -14.81 33.70 21.55
N MET A 369 -15.24 33.37 20.34
CA MET A 369 -16.02 34.27 19.48
C MET A 369 -17.48 33.83 19.40
N LYS A 370 -18.38 34.78 19.68
CA LYS A 370 -19.85 34.73 19.52
C LYS A 370 -20.25 35.06 18.07
N PRO A 371 -21.49 34.73 17.65
CA PRO A 371 -21.90 34.74 16.25
C PRO A 371 -22.37 36.11 15.77
N THR A 372 -22.13 36.41 14.49
CA THR A 372 -22.78 37.51 13.77
C THR A 372 -23.32 37.03 12.43
N SER A 373 -24.61 37.28 12.25
CA SER A 373 -25.43 37.15 11.05
C SER A 373 -25.10 38.18 9.98
N SER A 374 -25.21 37.79 8.71
CA SER A 374 -25.92 38.59 7.69
C SER A 374 -26.05 37.81 6.38
N ASP A 375 -27.29 37.68 5.92
CA ASP A 375 -27.70 37.22 4.60
C ASP A 375 -27.13 38.05 3.46
N SER A 376 -26.82 37.40 2.33
CA SER A 376 -27.22 37.90 1.00
C SER A 376 -27.20 36.78 -0.04
N LEU A 377 -28.39 36.52 -0.58
CA LEU A 377 -28.71 35.58 -1.64
C LEU A 377 -27.95 35.83 -2.95
N LEU A 378 -27.45 34.76 -3.57
CA LEU A 378 -27.39 34.60 -5.02
C LEU A 378 -27.91 33.20 -5.37
N LYS A 379 -29.01 33.17 -6.13
CA LYS A 379 -29.72 31.98 -6.56
C LYS A 379 -28.90 31.25 -7.64
N SER A 380 -28.56 29.99 -7.38
CA SER A 380 -28.33 28.99 -8.42
C SER A 380 -28.91 27.67 -7.94
N GLU A 381 -29.72 27.04 -8.79
CA GLU A 381 -30.50 25.83 -8.50
C GLU A 381 -29.64 24.74 -7.85
N SER A 382 -29.96 24.43 -6.60
CA SER A 382 -29.30 23.37 -5.83
C SER A 382 -30.13 22.09 -5.96
N ILE A 383 -29.53 21.05 -6.53
CA ILE A 383 -30.00 19.67 -6.32
C ILE A 383 -29.58 19.29 -4.90
N PHE A 384 -30.56 19.15 -4.01
CA PHE A 384 -30.32 18.66 -2.65
C PHE A 384 -29.95 17.17 -2.70
N PHE A 385 -28.82 16.79 -2.10
CA PHE A 385 -28.60 15.42 -1.64
C PHE A 385 -29.18 15.32 -0.23
N THR A 386 -30.28 14.57 -0.07
CA THR A 386 -30.72 14.09 1.24
C THR A 386 -29.82 12.92 1.64
N LEU A 387 -28.92 13.15 2.59
CA LEU A 387 -28.28 12.09 3.38
C LEU A 387 -29.30 11.65 4.45
N GLU A 388 -30.04 10.58 4.19
CA GLU A 388 -30.82 9.94 5.26
C GLU A 388 -29.89 9.05 6.10
N PRO A 389 -29.86 9.21 7.43
CA PRO A 389 -29.19 8.25 8.30
C PRO A 389 -30.01 6.95 8.34
N ILE A 390 -29.38 5.83 7.97
CA ILE A 390 -29.94 4.49 8.25
C ILE A 390 -30.03 4.34 9.77
N GLN A 391 -31.25 4.40 10.31
CA GLN A 391 -31.54 4.02 11.68
C GLN A 391 -31.37 2.50 11.81
N ILE A 392 -30.24 2.06 12.36
CA ILE A 392 -30.08 0.68 12.80
C ILE A 392 -30.81 0.54 14.14
N SER A 393 -31.86 -0.28 14.16
CA SER A 393 -32.60 -0.62 15.38
C SER A 393 -31.67 -1.28 16.42
N PRO A 394 -31.76 -0.92 17.72
CA PRO A 394 -30.86 -1.43 18.74
C PRO A 394 -31.33 -2.80 19.23
N SER A 395 -30.83 -3.87 18.62
CA SER A 395 -30.86 -5.21 19.21
C SER A 395 -29.84 -6.13 18.55
N LEU A 396 -28.58 -6.03 18.97
CA LEU A 396 -27.75 -7.18 19.32
C LEU A 396 -26.52 -6.62 20.05
N LYS A 397 -26.53 -6.75 21.38
CA LYS A 397 -25.33 -6.54 22.19
C LYS A 397 -24.39 -7.74 21.97
N ASP A 398 -23.10 -7.43 22.10
CA ASP A 398 -21.96 -8.32 22.25
C ASP A 398 -21.23 -8.76 20.97
N GLY A 399 -20.06 -8.11 20.78
CA GLY A 399 -18.85 -8.74 20.27
C GLY A 399 -18.68 -8.74 18.75
N ILE A 400 -17.95 -7.74 18.24
CA ILE A 400 -16.84 -7.85 17.26
C ILE A 400 -16.39 -6.40 16.97
N LEU A 401 -15.20 -6.03 17.43
CA LEU A 401 -14.51 -4.81 17.01
C LEU A 401 -14.02 -5.02 15.57
N GLY A 402 -14.87 -4.72 14.60
CA GLY A 402 -14.47 -4.51 13.21
C GLY A 402 -14.23 -3.02 12.99
N HIS A 403 -13.00 -2.65 12.64
CA HIS A 403 -12.72 -1.31 12.13
C HIS A 403 -13.48 -1.12 10.80
N SER A 404 -14.46 -0.22 10.77
CA SER A 404 -15.13 0.20 9.53
C SER A 404 -14.31 1.29 8.85
N SER A 405 -13.51 0.92 7.87
CA SER A 405 -12.99 1.89 6.90
C SER A 405 -14.13 2.26 5.93
N VAL A 406 -14.37 3.56 5.74
CA VAL A 406 -15.38 4.07 4.81
C VAL A 406 -14.73 4.21 3.43
N LEU A 407 -15.13 3.33 2.50
CA LEU A 407 -14.66 3.33 1.12
C LEU A 407 -15.55 4.24 0.24
N CYS A 408 -14.93 4.98 -0.68
CA CYS A 408 -15.65 5.78 -1.67
C CYS A 408 -15.75 5.00 -2.99
N SER A 409 -16.96 4.65 -3.43
CA SER A 409 -17.19 4.00 -4.73
C SER A 409 -17.26 5.02 -5.85
N ILE A 410 -16.73 4.69 -7.02
CA ILE A 410 -17.02 5.40 -8.27
C ILE A 410 -17.66 4.41 -9.24
N THR A 411 -18.93 4.65 -9.55
CA THR A 411 -19.71 3.83 -10.48
C THR A 411 -20.39 4.75 -11.48
N VAL A 412 -20.23 4.50 -12.78
CA VAL A 412 -20.88 5.30 -13.83
C VAL A 412 -22.22 4.66 -14.20
N ASP A 413 -23.34 5.34 -13.92
CA ASP A 413 -24.67 4.83 -14.25
C ASP A 413 -24.87 4.68 -15.77
N LYS A 414 -25.54 3.60 -16.20
CA LYS A 414 -25.70 3.20 -17.61
C LYS A 414 -26.72 4.06 -18.39
N LYS A 415 -27.42 5.00 -17.74
CA LYS A 415 -28.63 5.62 -18.29
C LYS A 415 -28.52 7.01 -18.93
N SER A 416 -27.34 7.61 -19.06
CA SER A 416 -27.25 8.98 -19.58
C SER A 416 -26.16 9.21 -20.61
N ILE A 417 -26.15 8.43 -21.71
CA ILE A 417 -25.56 8.86 -22.99
C ILE A 417 -26.43 8.32 -24.13
N ILE A 418 -27.56 8.99 -24.37
CA ILE A 418 -28.22 9.05 -25.67
C ILE A 418 -28.61 10.51 -25.88
N THR A 419 -27.69 11.30 -26.43
CA THR A 419 -27.83 12.10 -27.66
C THR A 419 -26.49 12.70 -28.04
#